data_AF-A0A2A5EE56-F1
#
_entry.id   AF-A0A2A5EE56-F1
#
_cell.length_a   1.000
_cell.length_b   1.000
_cell.length_c   1.000
_cell.angle_alpha   90.00
_cell.angle_beta   90.00
_cell.angle_gamma   90.00
#
_symmetry.space_group_name_H-M   'P 1'
#
loop_
_entity.id
_entity.type
_entity.pdbx_description
1 polymer ?
#
loop_
_entity_poly.entity_id
_entity_poly.type
_entity_poly.pdbx_seq_one_letter_code
_entity_poly.pdbx_strand_id
1 'polypeptide(L)'
;MKFIQEPRVSLRTNLVGLTIVGSFVIGTIIAAIFFIGGMSTASDSAASNVCVSSASAVNTSSNPFGSLVSGDTILLNGVFRVNNNYTVHSNKAITIIVDGSSARLRIFKNRRLVLGAGSSIILRNGGRLGSTGGCKASAKIFFGSVQVANCSGASGLPSFGSVNTAGGLLPTGSVLPVSWLRVEAESYGEDQVQVKWSTASEENNSHFIIEYSEDAENWIEGLQVGSKAANGMSNTILEYREMHHPPAYLSKLFYRIKQIDFDGEFDYSSVVLFEMKQKDQVVISTLGGSKIKVNVKSENHGESNIRVYSQNGTMVLTDVVEGSKTLSLPKPGIYIIEVGEGADLQRLKHMVL
;
A
#
# COMPACT_ATOMS: atom_id res chain seq x y z
N MET A 1 47.80 9.92 -1.87
CA MET A 1 48.16 10.07 -3.29
C MET A 1 48.34 8.69 -3.90
N LYS A 2 47.32 8.17 -4.58
CA LYS A 2 47.44 7.07 -5.56
C LYS A 2 46.28 7.22 -6.53
N PHE A 3 46.59 7.84 -7.66
CA PHE A 3 45.74 7.93 -8.84
C PHE A 3 46.01 6.70 -9.72
N ILE A 4 44.92 6.08 -10.19
CA ILE A 4 44.61 5.58 -11.55
C ILE A 4 45.73 4.88 -12.35
N GLN A 5 45.47 3.63 -12.79
CA GLN A 5 45.41 3.21 -14.21
C GLN A 5 45.01 1.72 -14.35
N GLU A 6 43.86 1.47 -15.02
CA GLU A 6 43.60 0.28 -15.86
C GLU A 6 44.44 0.37 -17.17
N PRO A 7 44.50 -0.58 -18.15
CA PRO A 7 43.60 -1.73 -18.44
C PRO A 7 44.23 -3.01 -19.09
N ARG A 8 43.35 -3.96 -19.45
CA ARG A 8 43.32 -4.86 -20.65
C ARG A 8 43.33 -6.38 -20.42
N VAL A 9 42.10 -6.92 -20.46
CA VAL A 9 41.57 -8.05 -21.26
C VAL A 9 42.59 -8.89 -22.08
N SER A 10 42.53 -10.20 -21.86
CA SER A 10 42.87 -11.23 -22.87
C SER A 10 41.62 -12.03 -23.22
N LEU A 11 41.16 -11.87 -24.46
CA LEU A 11 40.12 -12.66 -25.11
C LEU A 11 40.61 -14.09 -25.38
N ARG A 12 39.76 -15.09 -25.15
CA ARG A 12 39.76 -16.31 -25.98
C ARG A 12 38.41 -16.45 -26.65
N THR A 13 38.46 -16.23 -27.95
CA THR A 13 37.47 -16.52 -28.97
C THR A 13 37.15 -18.01 -29.01
N ASN A 14 35.87 -18.35 -29.18
CA ASN A 14 35.49 -19.35 -30.16
C ASN A 14 34.29 -18.83 -30.93
N LEU A 15 34.54 -18.72 -32.22
CA LEU A 15 33.76 -18.09 -33.27
C LEU A 15 32.87 -19.16 -33.89
N VAL A 16 31.55 -18.95 -33.90
CA VAL A 16 30.69 -19.44 -34.99
C VAL A 16 29.82 -18.27 -35.38
N GLY A 17 30.04 -17.79 -36.60
CA GLY A 17 29.53 -16.50 -37.07
C GLY A 17 28.04 -16.51 -37.37
N LEU A 18 27.43 -15.35 -37.13
CA LEU A 18 26.25 -14.93 -37.87
C LEU A 18 26.42 -13.45 -38.25
N THR A 19 26.54 -13.22 -39.55
CA THR A 19 26.73 -11.92 -40.18
C THR A 19 25.48 -11.05 -39.99
N ILE A 20 25.61 -9.88 -39.36
CA ILE A 20 24.58 -8.83 -39.34
C ILE A 20 24.99 -7.76 -40.35
N VAL A 21 24.12 -7.48 -41.32
CA VAL A 21 24.26 -6.38 -42.29
C VAL A 21 23.27 -5.28 -41.91
N GLY A 22 23.79 -4.10 -41.52
CA GLY A 22 23.18 -2.74 -41.56
C GLY A 22 21.79 -2.51 -40.92
N SER A 23 21.38 -1.34 -40.43
CA SER A 23 21.94 0.01 -40.31
C SER A 23 21.09 0.74 -39.25
N PHE A 24 21.68 1.77 -38.66
CA PHE A 24 21.13 2.67 -37.65
C PHE A 24 19.82 3.38 -38.09
N VAL A 25 18.77 3.34 -37.25
CA VAL A 25 17.74 4.40 -37.17
C VAL A 25 17.32 4.55 -35.69
N ILE A 26 17.48 5.76 -35.17
CA ILE A 26 16.99 6.19 -33.85
C ILE A 26 15.47 6.35 -33.94
N GLY A 27 14.72 5.68 -33.07
CA GLY A 27 13.28 5.84 -32.97
C GLY A 27 12.74 5.13 -31.72
N THR A 28 12.19 5.92 -30.80
CA THR A 28 11.38 5.51 -29.65
C THR A 28 10.44 4.34 -29.98
N ILE A 29 10.59 3.21 -29.27
CA ILE A 29 9.63 2.10 -29.33
C ILE A 29 8.79 2.10 -28.04
N ILE A 30 7.58 2.61 -28.18
CA ILE A 30 6.42 2.16 -27.40
C ILE A 30 6.10 0.76 -27.95
N ALA A 31 6.39 -0.29 -27.18
CA ALA A 31 5.98 -1.64 -27.55
C ALA A 31 4.56 -1.90 -27.06
N ALA A 32 3.57 -1.54 -27.89
CA ALA A 32 2.27 -2.17 -27.87
C ALA A 32 2.39 -3.55 -28.54
N ILE A 33 2.24 -4.63 -27.79
CA ILE A 33 2.16 -5.98 -28.36
C ILE A 33 0.67 -6.33 -28.53
N PHE A 34 0.18 -6.17 -29.77
CA PHE A 34 -1.05 -6.81 -30.24
C PHE A 34 -0.72 -8.22 -30.75
N PHE A 35 -1.49 -9.21 -30.29
CA PHE A 35 -1.41 -10.60 -30.73
C PHE A 35 -1.88 -10.78 -32.18
N ILE A 36 -1.15 -11.56 -32.97
CA ILE A 36 -1.72 -12.36 -34.06
C ILE A 36 -1.18 -13.78 -33.92
N GLY A 37 -2.08 -14.76 -34.06
CA GLY A 37 -1.90 -16.14 -33.64
C GLY A 37 -0.85 -16.95 -34.41
N GLY A 38 -0.40 -18.00 -33.74
CA GLY A 38 0.49 -19.03 -34.27
C GLY A 38 1.29 -19.63 -33.12
N MET A 39 1.21 -20.95 -32.94
CA MET A 39 1.97 -21.71 -31.94
C MET A 39 3.43 -21.25 -31.89
N SER A 40 3.89 -20.75 -30.74
CA SER A 40 5.31 -20.50 -30.50
C SER A 40 5.82 -21.43 -29.40
N THR A 41 6.73 -22.29 -29.80
CA THR A 41 7.60 -23.13 -28.98
C THR A 41 8.33 -22.29 -27.93
N ALA A 42 8.40 -22.80 -26.70
CA ALA A 42 9.18 -22.23 -25.61
C ALA A 42 10.64 -22.05 -26.05
N SER A 43 11.12 -20.80 -26.09
CA SER A 43 12.53 -20.49 -26.26
C SER A 43 13.20 -20.44 -24.90
N ASP A 44 14.14 -21.36 -24.72
CA ASP A 44 15.01 -21.48 -23.56
C ASP A 44 16.06 -20.36 -23.57
N SER A 45 16.10 -19.53 -22.53
CA SER A 45 17.30 -18.77 -22.13
C SER A 45 17.17 -18.36 -20.67
N ALA A 46 18.15 -18.79 -19.89
CA ALA A 46 18.25 -18.65 -18.44
C ALA A 46 17.85 -17.26 -17.88
N ALA A 47 17.29 -17.29 -16.66
CA ALA A 47 16.93 -16.17 -15.77
C ALA A 47 15.45 -15.76 -15.68
N SER A 48 14.51 -16.61 -16.09
CA SER A 48 13.11 -16.46 -15.63
C SER A 48 12.58 -17.78 -15.11
N ASN A 49 12.37 -17.88 -13.79
CA ASN A 49 11.63 -18.97 -13.14
C ASN A 49 10.13 -18.92 -13.51
N VAL A 50 9.74 -18.22 -14.58
CA VAL A 50 8.36 -17.94 -14.93
C VAL A 50 8.09 -18.42 -16.35
N CYS A 51 7.33 -19.51 -16.48
CA CYS A 51 6.80 -19.96 -17.76
C CYS A 51 5.45 -19.28 -18.02
N VAL A 52 5.31 -18.54 -19.14
CA VAL A 52 4.06 -17.82 -19.48
C VAL A 52 3.29 -18.59 -20.55
N SER A 53 2.00 -18.85 -20.30
CA SER A 53 1.10 -19.49 -21.28
C SER A 53 -0.18 -18.66 -21.44
N SER A 54 -0.43 -18.19 -22.67
CA SER A 54 -1.54 -17.28 -22.99
C SER A 54 -2.81 -17.96 -23.52
N ALA A 55 -2.76 -19.22 -24.01
CA ALA A 55 -3.92 -20.08 -24.25
C ALA A 55 -3.47 -21.43 -24.82
N SER A 56 -3.59 -22.50 -24.05
CA SER A 56 -3.16 -23.84 -24.48
C SER A 56 -4.16 -24.91 -24.02
N ALA A 57 -4.71 -25.67 -24.97
CA ALA A 57 -5.37 -26.94 -24.66
C ALA A 57 -4.31 -28.04 -24.64
N VAL A 58 -4.01 -28.60 -23.47
CA VAL A 58 -3.03 -29.69 -23.35
C VAL A 58 -3.79 -31.00 -23.51
N ASN A 59 -3.69 -31.59 -24.69
CA ASN A 59 -4.48 -32.75 -25.09
C ASN A 59 -3.86 -34.11 -24.72
N THR A 60 -2.62 -34.14 -24.25
CA THR A 60 -1.93 -35.39 -23.90
C THR A 60 -1.04 -35.18 -22.67
N SER A 61 -0.47 -36.25 -22.13
CA SER A 61 0.60 -36.26 -21.12
C SER A 61 1.87 -35.45 -21.50
N SER A 62 1.84 -34.70 -22.60
CA SER A 62 2.85 -33.73 -22.99
C SER A 62 3.01 -32.69 -21.89
N ASN A 63 4.23 -32.48 -21.43
CA ASN A 63 4.60 -31.40 -20.55
C ASN A 63 4.70 -30.09 -21.37
N PRO A 64 3.69 -29.21 -21.34
CA PRO A 64 3.67 -28.01 -22.17
C PRO A 64 4.62 -26.93 -21.66
N PHE A 65 5.17 -27.12 -20.46
CA PHE A 65 5.99 -26.13 -19.74
C PHE A 65 7.49 -26.48 -19.75
N GLY A 66 7.91 -27.52 -20.49
CA GLY A 66 9.31 -27.95 -20.51
C GLY A 66 9.79 -28.48 -19.15
N SER A 67 11.11 -28.62 -18.96
CA SER A 67 11.68 -29.22 -17.75
C SER A 67 11.59 -28.28 -16.53
N LEU A 68 10.43 -28.21 -15.89
CA LEU A 68 10.24 -27.45 -14.65
C LEU A 68 10.98 -28.09 -13.46
N VAL A 69 11.49 -27.24 -12.57
CA VAL A 69 12.08 -27.60 -11.28
C VAL A 69 11.25 -27.04 -10.12
N SER A 70 11.51 -27.51 -8.90
CA SER A 70 10.85 -26.95 -7.71
C SER A 70 11.28 -25.49 -7.52
N GLY A 71 10.32 -24.61 -7.22
CA GLY A 71 10.49 -23.16 -7.15
C GLY A 71 10.02 -22.42 -8.40
N ASP A 72 9.76 -23.12 -9.51
CA ASP A 72 9.28 -22.50 -10.74
C ASP A 72 7.84 -22.02 -10.61
N THR A 73 7.54 -20.96 -11.35
CA THR A 73 6.24 -20.32 -11.48
C THR A 73 5.71 -20.48 -12.89
N ILE A 74 4.42 -20.77 -13.02
CA ILE A 74 3.68 -20.80 -14.26
C ILE A 74 2.66 -19.67 -14.23
N LEU A 75 2.76 -18.73 -15.16
CA LEU A 75 1.80 -17.65 -15.31
C LEU A 75 0.80 -17.97 -16.43
N LEU A 76 -0.47 -18.09 -16.07
CA LEU A 76 -1.59 -18.36 -16.96
C LEU A 76 -2.40 -17.07 -17.16
N ASN A 77 -2.22 -16.43 -18.32
CA ASN A 77 -2.98 -15.23 -18.71
C ASN A 77 -4.20 -15.56 -19.59
N GLY A 78 -4.44 -16.84 -19.86
CA GLY A 78 -5.60 -17.31 -20.63
C GLY A 78 -6.10 -18.67 -20.17
N VAL A 79 -6.77 -19.40 -21.06
CA VAL A 79 -7.41 -20.67 -20.71
C VAL A 79 -6.45 -21.83 -20.89
N PHE A 80 -6.03 -22.43 -19.79
CA PHE A 80 -5.29 -23.67 -19.73
C PHE A 80 -6.23 -24.85 -19.46
N ARG A 81 -6.19 -25.91 -20.27
CA ARG A 81 -7.06 -27.09 -20.12
C ARG A 81 -6.26 -28.36 -19.85
N VAL A 82 -6.62 -29.05 -18.78
CA VAL A 82 -6.13 -30.37 -18.36
C VAL A 82 -7.10 -31.44 -18.87
N ASN A 83 -6.86 -31.97 -20.07
CA ASN A 83 -7.77 -32.91 -20.72
C ASN A 83 -7.53 -34.40 -20.36
N ASN A 84 -6.39 -34.70 -19.74
CA ASN A 84 -6.01 -36.00 -19.19
C ASN A 84 -5.45 -35.84 -17.76
N ASN A 85 -5.16 -36.95 -17.07
CA ASN A 85 -4.48 -36.86 -15.77
C ASN A 85 -3.10 -36.24 -15.97
N TYR A 86 -2.87 -35.08 -15.38
CA TYR A 86 -1.61 -34.36 -15.43
C TYR A 86 -0.81 -34.69 -14.17
N THR A 87 0.20 -35.53 -14.31
CA THR A 87 1.05 -36.00 -13.20
C THR A 87 2.53 -35.74 -13.44
N VAL A 88 2.90 -35.09 -14.55
CA VAL A 88 4.30 -34.91 -14.96
C VAL A 88 5.13 -34.11 -13.96
N HIS A 89 4.49 -33.30 -13.11
CA HIS A 89 5.12 -32.49 -12.06
C HIS A 89 4.68 -32.91 -10.65
N SER A 90 4.25 -34.17 -10.47
CA SER A 90 3.73 -34.67 -9.19
C SER A 90 4.75 -34.73 -8.05
N ASN A 91 6.03 -34.49 -8.34
CA ASN A 91 7.13 -34.43 -7.36
C ASN A 91 7.83 -33.05 -7.32
N LYS A 92 7.27 -32.04 -7.99
CA LYS A 92 7.84 -30.68 -8.04
C LYS A 92 6.96 -29.71 -7.25
N ALA A 93 7.58 -28.90 -6.41
CA ALA A 93 6.91 -27.81 -5.72
C ALA A 93 6.91 -26.57 -6.63
N ILE A 94 5.80 -26.32 -7.34
CA ILE A 94 5.71 -25.23 -8.31
C ILE A 94 4.53 -24.30 -8.03
N THR A 95 4.62 -23.06 -8.45
CA THR A 95 3.57 -22.07 -8.32
C THR A 95 2.83 -21.92 -9.65
N ILE A 96 1.50 -21.91 -9.65
CA ILE A 96 0.69 -21.57 -10.82
C ILE A 96 -0.12 -20.32 -10.52
N ILE A 97 0.07 -19.25 -11.27
CA ILE A 97 -0.68 -18.01 -11.16
C ILE A 97 -1.68 -17.96 -12.31
N VAL A 98 -2.97 -17.84 -12.03
CA VAL A 98 -4.02 -17.60 -13.01
C VAL A 98 -4.40 -16.13 -12.91
N ASP A 99 -3.93 -15.33 -13.87
CA ASP A 99 -4.02 -13.88 -13.81
C ASP A 99 -4.88 -13.33 -14.95
N GLY A 100 -5.95 -12.62 -14.59
CA GLY A 100 -6.82 -11.92 -15.53
C GLY A 100 -8.23 -12.48 -15.64
N SER A 101 -9.18 -11.60 -15.95
CA SER A 101 -10.62 -11.89 -15.94
C SER A 101 -11.03 -12.98 -16.94
N SER A 102 -10.20 -13.20 -17.96
CA SER A 102 -10.37 -14.22 -19.00
C SER A 102 -9.50 -15.48 -18.77
N ALA A 103 -8.59 -15.47 -17.80
CA ALA A 103 -7.70 -16.58 -17.50
C ALA A 103 -8.40 -17.69 -16.73
N ARG A 104 -8.21 -18.94 -17.15
CA ARG A 104 -8.88 -20.10 -16.56
C ARG A 104 -7.96 -21.31 -16.50
N LEU A 105 -7.82 -21.93 -15.34
CA LEU A 105 -7.27 -23.30 -15.22
C LEU A 105 -8.45 -24.29 -15.18
N ARG A 106 -8.64 -25.04 -16.26
CA ARG A 106 -9.78 -25.96 -16.43
C ARG A 106 -9.36 -27.41 -16.40
N ILE A 107 -10.05 -28.22 -15.60
CA ILE A 107 -9.81 -29.66 -15.52
C ILE A 107 -10.97 -30.39 -16.17
N PHE A 108 -10.66 -31.29 -17.09
CA PHE A 108 -11.68 -32.04 -17.80
C PHE A 108 -12.31 -33.11 -16.90
N LYS A 109 -13.51 -33.57 -17.27
CA LYS A 109 -14.26 -34.56 -16.50
C LYS A 109 -13.42 -35.80 -16.17
N ASN A 110 -13.50 -36.19 -14.90
CA ASN A 110 -12.86 -37.32 -14.25
C ASN A 110 -11.33 -37.27 -14.31
N ARG A 111 -10.76 -36.08 -14.57
CA ARG A 111 -9.31 -35.87 -14.63
C ARG A 111 -8.76 -35.25 -13.36
N ARG A 112 -7.46 -35.45 -13.20
CA ARG A 112 -6.68 -34.98 -12.05
C ARG A 112 -5.54 -34.08 -12.51
N LEU A 113 -5.36 -32.96 -11.85
CA LEU A 113 -4.10 -32.22 -11.83
C LEU A 113 -3.34 -32.62 -10.57
N VAL A 114 -2.14 -33.17 -10.71
CA VAL A 114 -1.31 -33.61 -9.58
C VAL A 114 0.04 -32.89 -9.65
N LEU A 115 0.33 -32.09 -8.63
CA LEU A 115 1.59 -31.38 -8.43
C LEU A 115 2.32 -31.93 -7.20
N GLY A 116 3.59 -31.58 -6.99
CA GLY A 116 4.34 -31.98 -5.81
C GLY A 116 3.86 -31.34 -4.52
N ALA A 117 4.19 -31.96 -3.40
CA ALA A 117 3.99 -31.36 -2.07
C ALA A 117 4.74 -30.01 -2.00
N GLY A 118 4.07 -28.95 -1.54
CA GLY A 118 4.61 -27.59 -1.53
C GLY A 118 4.35 -26.76 -2.79
N SER A 119 3.54 -27.26 -3.72
CA SER A 119 3.04 -26.43 -4.83
C SER A 119 2.02 -25.38 -4.34
N SER A 120 1.72 -24.38 -5.17
CA SER A 120 0.69 -23.36 -4.91
C SER A 120 -0.08 -23.01 -6.18
N ILE A 121 -1.37 -22.68 -6.06
CA ILE A 121 -2.18 -22.11 -7.15
C ILE A 121 -2.78 -20.79 -6.68
N ILE A 122 -2.48 -19.70 -7.40
CA ILE A 122 -2.84 -18.32 -7.05
C ILE A 122 -3.80 -17.78 -8.12
N LEU A 123 -4.89 -17.14 -7.72
CA LEU A 123 -5.86 -16.50 -8.62
C LEU A 123 -5.79 -14.98 -8.47
N ARG A 124 -5.52 -14.24 -9.55
CA ARG A 124 -5.41 -12.77 -9.53
C ARG A 124 -6.22 -12.13 -10.65
N ASN A 125 -6.62 -10.86 -10.45
CA ASN A 125 -7.31 -10.02 -11.44
C ASN A 125 -8.50 -10.71 -12.16
N GLY A 126 -9.25 -11.58 -11.46
CA GLY A 126 -10.40 -12.29 -12.01
C GLY A 126 -10.11 -13.66 -12.66
N GLY A 127 -8.91 -14.21 -12.47
CA GLY A 127 -8.57 -15.60 -12.80
C GLY A 127 -9.44 -16.60 -12.04
N ARG A 128 -9.75 -17.76 -12.64
CA ARG A 128 -10.62 -18.77 -12.01
C ARG A 128 -10.15 -20.19 -12.31
N LEU A 129 -10.42 -21.13 -11.42
CA LEU A 129 -10.40 -22.55 -11.78
C LEU A 129 -11.79 -22.99 -12.23
N GLY A 130 -11.83 -23.99 -13.09
CA GLY A 130 -13.07 -24.50 -13.67
C GLY A 130 -12.99 -25.96 -14.06
N SER A 131 -14.15 -26.53 -14.37
CA SER A 131 -14.26 -27.88 -14.90
C SER A 131 -14.86 -27.84 -16.29
N THR A 132 -14.32 -28.64 -17.22
CA THR A 132 -14.93 -28.78 -18.54
C THR A 132 -16.07 -29.81 -18.44
N GLY A 133 -17.32 -29.33 -18.42
CA GLY A 133 -18.51 -30.17 -18.22
C GLY A 133 -19.30 -29.91 -16.93
N GLY A 134 -19.01 -28.83 -16.20
CA GLY A 134 -19.68 -28.50 -14.93
C GLY A 134 -19.24 -29.41 -13.77
N CYS A 135 -19.98 -29.41 -12.65
CA CYS A 135 -19.59 -30.16 -11.44
C CYS A 135 -20.07 -31.60 -11.35
N LYS A 136 -20.75 -32.10 -12.38
CA LYS A 136 -21.01 -33.54 -12.54
C LYS A 136 -19.79 -34.30 -13.06
N ALA A 137 -18.65 -33.63 -13.05
CA ALA A 137 -17.47 -34.03 -13.78
C ALA A 137 -16.37 -34.60 -12.87
N SER A 138 -16.50 -34.62 -11.54
CA SER A 138 -15.53 -35.23 -10.61
C SER A 138 -14.06 -34.84 -10.88
N ALA A 139 -13.84 -33.61 -11.34
CA ALA A 139 -12.52 -33.06 -11.63
C ALA A 139 -11.80 -32.73 -10.33
N LYS A 140 -10.51 -33.06 -10.22
CA LYS A 140 -9.76 -32.97 -8.97
C LYS A 140 -8.38 -32.33 -9.10
N ILE A 141 -7.90 -31.71 -8.03
CA ILE A 141 -6.52 -31.22 -7.89
C ILE A 141 -5.89 -31.89 -6.67
N PHE A 142 -4.61 -32.25 -6.77
CA PHE A 142 -3.82 -32.85 -5.69
C PHE A 142 -2.45 -32.18 -5.60
N PHE A 143 -1.96 -31.92 -4.38
CA PHE A 143 -0.55 -31.64 -4.10
C PHE A 143 0.02 -32.82 -3.31
N GLY A 144 1.00 -33.50 -3.87
CA GLY A 144 1.45 -34.81 -3.38
C GLY A 144 0.26 -35.78 -3.31
N SER A 145 0.04 -36.35 -2.12
CA SER A 145 -1.09 -37.25 -1.83
C SER A 145 -2.36 -36.53 -1.38
N VAL A 146 -2.29 -35.23 -1.09
CA VAL A 146 -3.42 -34.48 -0.52
C VAL A 146 -4.36 -34.04 -1.64
N GLN A 147 -5.64 -34.41 -1.55
CA GLN A 147 -6.67 -33.87 -2.44
C GLN A 147 -7.02 -32.47 -1.96
N VAL A 148 -6.91 -31.53 -2.87
CA VAL A 148 -7.00 -30.12 -2.54
C VAL A 148 -8.33 -29.63 -3.04
N ALA A 149 -8.60 -29.87 -4.33
CA ALA A 149 -9.85 -29.50 -4.98
C ALA A 149 -10.60 -30.70 -5.49
N ASN A 150 -11.92 -30.62 -5.41
CA ASN A 150 -12.83 -31.55 -6.04
C ASN A 150 -14.09 -30.82 -6.52
N CYS A 151 -14.50 -31.09 -7.75
CA CYS A 151 -15.75 -30.63 -8.32
C CYS A 151 -16.72 -31.81 -8.49
N SER A 152 -17.60 -32.02 -7.51
CA SER A 152 -18.62 -33.09 -7.51
C SER A 152 -19.99 -32.58 -7.00
N GLY A 153 -20.98 -32.40 -7.90
CA GLY A 153 -22.35 -31.96 -7.56
C GLY A 153 -23.31 -31.83 -8.77
N ALA A 154 -24.63 -31.98 -8.53
CA ALA A 154 -25.67 -32.10 -9.58
C ALA A 154 -26.45 -30.81 -9.91
N SER A 155 -26.40 -29.79 -9.06
CA SER A 155 -27.00 -28.47 -9.24
C SER A 155 -25.88 -27.42 -9.30
N GLY A 156 -25.87 -26.56 -10.32
CA GLY A 156 -24.87 -25.50 -10.49
C GLY A 156 -24.78 -24.64 -9.23
N LEU A 157 -23.62 -24.26 -8.71
CA LEU A 157 -22.41 -23.79 -9.39
C LEU A 157 -21.14 -24.45 -8.85
N PRO A 158 -20.15 -24.74 -9.72
CA PRO A 158 -18.76 -24.72 -9.31
C PRO A 158 -18.01 -23.60 -9.98
N SER A 159 -17.92 -22.48 -9.30
CA SER A 159 -16.64 -21.78 -9.32
C SER A 159 -15.75 -22.59 -8.39
N PHE A 160 -14.56 -23.00 -8.82
CA PHE A 160 -13.53 -23.26 -7.83
C PHE A 160 -13.22 -21.90 -7.19
N GLY A 161 -14.01 -21.53 -6.18
CA GLY A 161 -13.77 -20.36 -5.35
C GLY A 161 -12.65 -20.73 -4.40
N SER A 162 -11.41 -20.63 -4.87
CA SER A 162 -10.16 -20.93 -4.17
C SER A 162 -10.05 -22.36 -3.65
N VAL A 163 -8.96 -23.04 -4.02
CA VAL A 163 -8.70 -24.35 -3.43
C VAL A 163 -7.22 -24.54 -3.10
N ASN A 164 -6.93 -24.53 -1.81
CA ASN A 164 -5.63 -24.84 -1.22
C ASN A 164 -5.66 -26.18 -0.47
N THR A 165 -4.47 -26.64 -0.08
CA THR A 165 -4.09 -28.05 -0.24
C THR A 165 -3.99 -28.86 1.02
N ALA A 166 -4.90 -28.56 1.94
CA ALA A 166 -5.13 -29.36 3.14
C ALA A 166 -6.63 -29.59 3.42
N GLY A 167 -7.55 -29.26 2.51
CA GLY A 167 -8.97 -29.20 2.86
C GLY A 167 -9.28 -28.19 3.98
N GLY A 168 -8.33 -27.32 4.30
CA GLY A 168 -8.36 -26.29 5.33
C GLY A 168 -7.28 -25.27 4.99
N LEU A 169 -7.63 -24.00 5.20
CA LEU A 169 -6.85 -22.80 4.90
C LEU A 169 -5.49 -22.83 5.60
N LEU A 170 -4.41 -22.72 4.82
CA LEU A 170 -3.23 -21.94 5.18
C LEU A 170 -2.62 -21.40 3.86
N PRO A 171 -2.65 -20.09 3.61
CA PRO A 171 -1.88 -19.49 2.54
C PRO A 171 -0.44 -19.38 3.03
N THR A 172 0.39 -20.39 2.77
CA THR A 172 1.83 -20.22 2.96
C THR A 172 2.39 -19.46 1.77
N GLY A 173 2.50 -18.15 1.96
CA GLY A 173 3.32 -17.26 1.14
C GLY A 173 2.53 -16.32 0.24
N SER A 174 2.14 -15.18 0.83
CA SER A 174 1.61 -13.96 0.19
C SER A 174 0.09 -13.90 -0.03
N VAL A 175 -0.65 -13.77 1.07
CA VAL A 175 -1.79 -12.84 1.17
C VAL A 175 -1.27 -11.70 2.05
N LEU A 176 -0.57 -10.75 1.45
CA LEU A 176 -1.11 -9.44 1.10
C LEU A 176 -1.85 -8.82 2.29
N PRO A 177 -1.28 -7.78 2.93
CA PRO A 177 -1.98 -6.98 3.93
C PRO A 177 -3.39 -6.63 3.47
N VAL A 178 -4.23 -6.21 4.42
CA VAL A 178 -5.32 -5.28 4.12
C VAL A 178 -4.94 -4.40 2.94
N SER A 179 -5.70 -4.49 1.86
CA SER A 179 -5.43 -3.67 0.69
C SER A 179 -5.91 -2.26 1.03
N TRP A 180 -5.00 -1.47 1.59
CA TRP A 180 -5.23 -0.08 1.97
C TRP A 180 -5.66 0.71 0.75
N LEU A 181 -6.84 1.32 0.83
CA LEU A 181 -7.28 2.26 -0.20
C LEU A 181 -6.80 3.66 0.12
N ARG A 182 -6.84 4.03 1.40
CA ARG A 182 -6.47 5.36 1.88
C ARG A 182 -6.18 5.32 3.38
N VAL A 183 -5.16 6.05 3.80
CA VAL A 183 -4.97 6.48 5.20
C VAL A 183 -4.77 7.97 5.14
N GLU A 184 -5.42 8.71 6.03
CA GLU A 184 -5.32 10.16 6.13
C GLU A 184 -5.41 10.60 7.59
N ALA A 185 -4.76 11.71 7.89
CA ALA A 185 -4.91 12.40 9.16
C ALA A 185 -5.24 13.87 8.84
N GLU A 186 -6.35 14.35 9.38
CA GLU A 186 -6.83 15.71 9.16
C GLU A 186 -7.14 16.40 10.49
N SER A 187 -7.04 17.73 10.50
CA SER A 187 -7.40 18.53 11.68
C SER A 187 -8.90 18.48 11.89
N TYR A 188 -9.33 18.24 13.13
CA TYR A 188 -10.73 18.27 13.52
C TYR A 188 -10.88 19.12 14.79
N GLY A 189 -11.44 20.33 14.63
CA GLY A 189 -11.45 21.32 15.71
C GLY A 189 -10.07 21.96 15.93
N GLU A 190 -9.82 22.48 17.14
CA GLU A 190 -8.59 23.23 17.45
C GLU A 190 -7.42 22.34 17.92
N ASP A 191 -7.71 21.15 18.48
CA ASP A 191 -6.73 20.33 19.20
C ASP A 191 -6.86 18.82 18.94
N GLN A 192 -7.61 18.42 17.91
CA GLN A 192 -7.87 17.01 17.61
C GLN A 192 -7.46 16.67 16.18
N VAL A 193 -7.03 15.42 16.02
CA VAL A 193 -6.69 14.85 14.72
C VAL A 193 -7.67 13.73 14.45
N GLN A 194 -8.37 13.81 13.32
CA GLN A 194 -9.18 12.73 12.83
C GLN A 194 -8.34 11.86 11.89
N VAL A 195 -8.09 10.62 12.30
CA VAL A 195 -7.40 9.63 11.48
C VAL A 195 -8.46 8.81 10.76
N LYS A 196 -8.40 8.75 9.43
CA LYS A 196 -9.31 8.00 8.57
C LYS A 196 -8.55 6.95 7.80
N TRP A 197 -9.14 5.77 7.66
CA TRP A 197 -8.62 4.79 6.73
C TRP A 197 -9.74 3.97 6.11
N SER A 198 -9.42 3.35 4.98
CA SER A 198 -10.31 2.41 4.31
C SER A 198 -9.57 1.20 3.78
N THR A 199 -10.26 0.07 3.85
CA THR A 199 -9.78 -1.25 3.42
C THR A 199 -10.58 -1.67 2.19
N ALA A 200 -9.92 -2.14 1.13
CA ALA A 200 -10.64 -2.70 -0.03
C ALA A 200 -11.22 -4.08 0.27
N SER A 201 -10.48 -4.85 1.08
CA SER A 201 -10.82 -6.16 1.60
C SER A 201 -10.11 -6.38 2.92
N GLU A 202 -10.70 -7.21 3.76
CA GLU A 202 -10.14 -7.67 5.03
C GLU A 202 -10.23 -9.19 5.05
N GLU A 203 -9.16 -9.86 5.46
CA GLU A 203 -9.12 -11.30 5.65
C GLU A 203 -8.41 -11.54 6.98
N ASN A 204 -9.00 -12.37 7.85
CA ASN A 204 -8.46 -12.69 9.18
C ASN A 204 -8.26 -11.51 10.15
N ASN A 205 -8.78 -10.33 9.82
CA ASN A 205 -8.50 -9.12 10.59
C ASN A 205 -9.25 -9.10 11.93
N SER A 206 -8.51 -9.04 13.03
CA SER A 206 -9.06 -8.85 14.36
C SER A 206 -9.39 -7.38 14.62
N HIS A 207 -8.39 -6.53 14.51
CA HIS A 207 -8.49 -5.11 14.86
C HIS A 207 -7.34 -4.31 14.26
N PHE A 208 -7.49 -3.00 14.34
CA PHE A 208 -6.48 -2.04 13.99
C PHE A 208 -5.94 -1.37 15.25
N ILE A 209 -4.67 -0.97 15.23
CA ILE A 209 -4.03 -0.11 16.21
C ILE A 209 -3.55 1.12 15.44
N ILE A 210 -4.01 2.28 15.87
CA ILE A 210 -3.52 3.55 15.34
C ILE A 210 -2.21 3.84 16.04
N GLU A 211 -1.10 3.79 15.29
CA GLU A 211 0.21 4.17 15.81
C GLU A 211 0.55 5.58 15.36
N TYR A 212 1.18 6.33 16.26
CA TYR A 212 1.70 7.66 15.95
C TYR A 212 3.14 7.83 16.39
N SER A 213 3.84 8.78 15.77
CA SER A 213 5.25 9.03 16.01
C SER A 213 5.59 10.50 15.77
N GLU A 214 6.57 11.03 16.50
CA GLU A 214 7.11 12.38 16.30
C GLU A 214 8.26 12.42 15.27
N ASP A 215 8.91 11.27 15.05
CA ASP A 215 10.13 11.12 14.26
C ASP A 215 10.03 10.08 13.12
N ALA A 216 8.91 9.38 13.01
CA ALA A 216 8.65 8.25 12.10
C ALA A 216 9.52 6.99 12.34
N GLU A 217 10.26 6.95 13.45
CA GLU A 217 11.12 5.84 13.84
C GLU A 217 10.60 5.16 15.12
N ASN A 218 10.26 5.96 16.12
CA ASN A 218 9.73 5.52 17.41
C ASN A 218 8.21 5.67 17.41
N TRP A 219 7.51 4.54 17.38
CA TRP A 219 6.06 4.47 17.25
C TRP A 219 5.40 4.17 18.59
N ILE A 220 4.39 4.96 18.94
CA ILE A 220 3.54 4.78 20.12
C ILE A 220 2.23 4.15 19.66
N GLU A 221 1.85 3.03 20.28
CA GLU A 221 0.53 2.42 20.09
C GLU A 221 -0.54 3.29 20.75
N GLY A 222 -1.47 3.79 19.94
CA GLY A 222 -2.58 4.62 20.37
C GLY A 222 -3.86 3.80 20.57
N LEU A 223 -4.91 4.16 19.83
CA LEU A 223 -6.23 3.56 19.97
C LEU A 223 -6.35 2.26 19.19
N GLN A 224 -6.96 1.26 19.84
CA GLN A 224 -7.37 0.01 19.23
C GLN A 224 -8.81 0.12 18.70
N VAL A 225 -9.03 -0.35 17.48
CA VAL A 225 -10.30 -0.25 16.76
C VAL A 225 -10.65 -1.61 16.18
N GLY A 226 -11.74 -2.20 16.66
CA GLY A 226 -12.20 -3.49 16.15
C GLY A 226 -12.51 -3.43 14.65
N SER A 227 -12.22 -4.51 13.93
CA SER A 227 -12.65 -4.64 12.54
C SER A 227 -14.18 -4.53 12.44
N LYS A 228 -14.66 -3.82 11.42
CA LYS A 228 -16.09 -3.79 11.03
C LYS A 228 -16.48 -4.99 10.17
N ALA A 229 -15.49 -5.75 9.69
CA ALA A 229 -15.72 -6.92 8.88
C ALA A 229 -16.33 -8.05 9.72
N ALA A 230 -17.34 -8.74 9.17
CA ALA A 230 -17.97 -9.85 9.86
C ALA A 230 -16.95 -10.99 10.02
N ASN A 231 -16.60 -11.34 11.27
CA ASN A 231 -15.55 -12.30 11.60
C ASN A 231 -14.19 -11.98 10.93
N GLY A 232 -13.85 -10.70 10.79
CA GLY A 232 -12.60 -10.25 10.17
C GLY A 232 -12.51 -10.48 8.66
N MET A 233 -13.64 -10.76 8.00
CA MET A 233 -13.70 -11.00 6.55
C MET A 233 -14.59 -9.99 5.83
N SER A 234 -14.03 -9.29 4.86
CA SER A 234 -14.73 -8.37 3.98
C SER A 234 -14.15 -8.42 2.57
N ASN A 235 -15.04 -8.48 1.57
CA ASN A 235 -14.69 -8.30 0.16
C ASN A 235 -15.27 -7.00 -0.40
N THR A 236 -15.66 -6.09 0.49
CA THR A 236 -16.20 -4.77 0.18
C THR A 236 -15.43 -3.70 0.92
N ILE A 237 -15.49 -2.46 0.41
CA ILE A 237 -14.83 -1.34 1.05
C ILE A 237 -15.42 -1.09 2.43
N LEU A 238 -14.55 -1.04 3.45
CA LEU A 238 -14.92 -0.63 4.80
C LEU A 238 -14.14 0.64 5.15
N GLU A 239 -14.85 1.60 5.73
CA GLU A 239 -14.30 2.89 6.13
C GLU A 239 -14.28 3.02 7.64
N TYR A 240 -13.22 3.60 8.16
CA TYR A 240 -12.96 3.77 9.57
C TYR A 240 -12.50 5.21 9.83
N ARG A 241 -12.77 5.67 11.04
CA ARG A 241 -12.33 6.97 11.53
C ARG A 241 -12.20 6.92 13.03
N GLU A 242 -11.17 7.58 13.55
CA GLU A 242 -11.00 7.76 14.99
C GLU A 242 -10.42 9.13 15.30
N MET A 243 -10.63 9.54 16.55
CA MET A 243 -10.17 10.81 17.08
C MET A 243 -8.93 10.58 17.96
N HIS A 244 -7.86 11.31 17.66
CA HIS A 244 -6.65 11.36 18.47
C HIS A 244 -6.46 12.76 19.04
N HIS A 245 -6.11 12.84 20.33
CA HIS A 245 -5.86 14.07 21.08
C HIS A 245 -4.38 14.18 21.43
N PRO A 246 -3.51 14.55 20.46
CA PRO A 246 -2.10 14.69 20.75
C PRO A 246 -1.83 15.86 21.70
N PRO A 247 -0.72 15.85 22.44
CA PRO A 247 -0.30 17.00 23.22
C PRO A 247 -0.19 18.27 22.37
N ALA A 248 -0.76 19.38 22.84
CA ALA A 248 -0.85 20.64 22.11
C ALA A 248 0.49 21.30 21.75
N TYR A 249 1.61 20.82 22.32
CA TYR A 249 2.94 21.33 22.00
C TYR A 249 3.56 20.70 20.74
N LEU A 250 2.97 19.63 20.21
CA LEU A 250 3.45 18.97 19.00
C LEU A 250 2.98 19.71 17.75
N SER A 251 3.90 20.02 16.85
CA SER A 251 3.59 20.71 15.58
C SER A 251 3.40 19.76 14.41
N LYS A 252 3.88 18.52 14.53
CA LYS A 252 3.77 17.49 13.50
C LYS A 252 3.70 16.11 14.14
N LEU A 253 3.01 15.21 13.47
CA LEU A 253 2.87 13.81 13.85
C LEU A 253 2.81 12.94 12.61
N PHE A 254 3.47 11.79 12.67
CA PHE A 254 3.32 10.72 11.69
C PHE A 254 2.30 9.72 12.21
N TYR A 255 1.45 9.21 11.33
CA TYR A 255 0.48 8.18 11.64
C TYR A 255 0.66 6.99 10.70
N ARG A 256 0.46 5.80 11.24
CA ARG A 256 0.25 4.58 10.46
C ARG A 256 -0.79 3.72 11.15
N ILE A 257 -1.46 2.88 10.38
CA ILE A 257 -2.38 1.90 10.92
C ILE A 257 -1.66 0.56 10.96
N LYS A 258 -1.59 -0.04 12.14
CA LYS A 258 -1.16 -1.42 12.33
C LYS A 258 -2.40 -2.29 12.35
N GLN A 259 -2.51 -3.19 11.39
CA GLN A 259 -3.57 -4.18 11.35
C GLN A 259 -3.10 -5.44 12.08
N ILE A 260 -3.96 -6.01 12.93
CA ILE A 260 -3.68 -7.23 13.69
C ILE A 260 -4.68 -8.31 13.29
N ASP A 261 -4.18 -9.48 12.94
CA ASP A 261 -4.98 -10.66 12.63
C ASP A 261 -5.40 -11.43 13.89
N PHE A 262 -6.38 -12.33 13.77
CA PHE A 262 -6.81 -13.19 14.89
C PHE A 262 -5.74 -14.15 15.39
N ASP A 263 -4.73 -14.46 14.56
CA ASP A 263 -3.57 -15.27 14.93
C ASP A 263 -2.39 -14.44 15.47
N GLY A 264 -2.55 -13.11 15.51
CA GLY A 264 -1.55 -12.17 16.02
C GLY A 264 -0.51 -11.73 15.00
N GLU A 265 -0.59 -12.17 13.73
CA GLU A 265 0.18 -11.55 12.66
C GLU A 265 -0.27 -10.08 12.46
N PHE A 266 0.62 -9.27 11.90
CA PHE A 266 0.33 -7.86 11.70
C PHE A 266 0.98 -7.30 10.43
N ASP A 267 0.35 -6.25 9.92
CA ASP A 267 0.90 -5.46 8.82
C ASP A 267 0.58 -3.97 9.02
N TYR A 268 1.28 -3.12 8.27
CA TYR A 268 1.17 -1.67 8.38
C TYR A 268 0.61 -1.05 7.10
N SER A 269 -0.08 0.05 7.28
CA SER A 269 -0.37 0.98 6.20
C SER A 269 0.87 1.76 5.76
N SER A 270 0.73 2.52 4.68
CA SER A 270 1.63 3.66 4.43
C SER A 270 1.61 4.64 5.61
N VAL A 271 2.74 5.28 5.87
CA VAL A 271 2.85 6.37 6.83
C VAL A 271 2.27 7.65 6.22
N VAL A 272 1.48 8.39 7.00
CA VAL A 272 1.01 9.73 6.65
C VAL A 272 1.55 10.76 7.62
N LEU A 273 1.98 11.91 7.10
CA LEU A 273 2.37 13.06 7.88
C LEU A 273 1.16 13.96 8.11
N PHE A 274 0.93 14.32 9.37
CA PHE A 274 0.02 15.36 9.78
C PHE A 274 0.81 16.53 10.36
N GLU A 275 0.58 17.72 9.83
CA GLU A 275 1.11 18.96 10.39
C GLU A 275 -0.04 19.67 11.11
N MET A 276 0.12 19.86 12.42
CA MET A 276 -0.81 20.66 13.19
C MET A 276 -0.65 22.09 12.70
N LYS A 277 -1.73 22.69 12.18
CA LYS A 277 -1.74 24.12 11.95
C LYS A 277 -1.47 24.79 13.28
N GLN A 278 -0.28 25.38 13.44
CA GLN A 278 -0.02 26.17 14.63
C GLN A 278 -1.03 27.31 14.64
N LYS A 279 -1.88 27.34 15.69
CA LYS A 279 -2.73 28.49 15.91
C LYS A 279 -1.81 29.70 16.03
N ASP A 280 -2.14 30.76 15.31
CA ASP A 280 -1.42 32.02 15.43
C ASP A 280 -1.31 32.33 16.93
N GLN A 281 -0.10 32.55 17.43
CA GLN A 281 0.11 32.79 18.85
C GLN A 281 0.72 34.16 19.02
N VAL A 282 0.02 35.01 19.77
CA VAL A 282 0.51 36.34 20.12
C VAL A 282 1.09 36.30 21.53
N VAL A 283 2.41 36.47 21.63
CA VAL A 283 3.14 36.54 22.90
C VAL A 283 3.58 37.98 23.12
N ILE A 284 3.22 38.54 24.27
CA ILE A 284 3.59 39.90 24.66
C ILE A 284 4.54 39.84 25.86
N SER A 285 5.68 40.51 25.76
CA SER A 285 6.70 40.57 26.81
C SER A 285 7.05 42.01 27.15
N THR A 286 7.29 42.32 28.42
CA THR A 286 7.81 43.62 28.85
C THR A 286 9.32 43.69 28.66
N LEU A 287 9.82 44.80 28.11
CA LEU A 287 11.25 45.05 27.91
C LEU A 287 11.81 46.13 28.87
N GLY A 288 10.96 46.67 29.75
CA GLY A 288 11.26 47.80 30.63
C GLY A 288 11.09 49.17 29.96
N GLY A 289 10.89 50.23 30.76
CA GLY A 289 10.81 51.61 30.27
C GLY A 289 9.58 51.88 29.38
N SER A 290 8.41 51.35 29.77
CA SER A 290 7.16 51.41 28.97
C SER A 290 7.23 50.73 27.60
N LYS A 291 8.18 49.82 27.38
CA LYS A 291 8.30 49.08 26.11
C LYS A 291 7.79 47.65 26.24
N ILE A 292 7.12 47.21 25.18
CA ILE A 292 6.67 45.83 25.02
C ILE A 292 7.20 45.25 23.71
N LYS A 293 7.39 43.93 23.70
CA LYS A 293 7.65 43.14 22.49
C LYS A 293 6.43 42.29 22.18
N VAL A 294 5.87 42.46 20.99
CA VAL A 294 4.79 41.63 20.45
C VAL A 294 5.44 40.63 19.50
N ASN A 295 5.33 39.34 19.78
CA ASN A 295 5.73 38.27 18.88
C ASN A 295 4.47 37.57 18.37
N VAL A 296 4.33 37.47 17.05
CA VAL A 296 3.29 36.71 16.36
C VAL A 296 3.94 35.49 15.76
N LYS A 297 3.63 34.32 16.30
CA LYS A 297 3.99 33.04 15.68
C LYS A 297 2.85 32.63 14.77
N SER A 298 3.05 32.72 13.46
CA SER A 298 2.11 32.28 12.43
C SER A 298 2.87 31.53 11.34
N GLU A 299 2.26 30.50 10.74
CA GLU A 299 2.78 29.85 9.53
C GLU A 299 2.72 30.78 8.31
N ASN A 300 1.68 31.62 8.27
CA ASN A 300 1.58 32.67 7.27
C ASN A 300 2.24 33.90 7.88
N HIS A 301 3.49 34.15 7.52
CA HIS A 301 4.26 35.35 7.90
C HIS A 301 3.69 36.65 7.29
N GLY A 302 2.37 36.84 7.34
CA GLY A 302 1.69 38.06 6.92
C GLY A 302 1.74 39.13 8.00
N GLU A 303 1.54 40.37 7.57
CA GLU A 303 1.38 41.50 8.47
C GLU A 303 0.08 41.37 9.30
N SER A 304 0.19 41.55 10.61
CA SER A 304 -0.94 41.57 11.54
C SER A 304 -1.14 42.97 12.14
N ASN A 305 -2.37 43.48 12.10
CA ASN A 305 -2.72 44.75 12.73
C ASN A 305 -2.66 44.66 14.25
N ILE A 306 -1.99 45.62 14.88
CA ILE A 306 -1.94 45.83 16.32
C ILE A 306 -2.79 47.04 16.67
N ARG A 307 -3.64 46.91 17.69
CA ARG A 307 -4.33 48.02 18.34
C ARG A 307 -4.10 47.94 19.84
N VAL A 308 -3.62 49.03 20.43
CA VAL A 308 -3.40 49.10 21.88
C VAL A 308 -4.35 50.10 22.48
N TYR A 309 -5.05 49.68 23.53
CA TYR A 309 -5.98 50.49 24.28
C TYR A 309 -5.50 50.62 25.73
N SER A 310 -5.73 51.80 26.31
CA SER A 310 -5.57 52.01 27.75
C SER A 310 -6.62 51.21 28.53
N GLN A 311 -6.44 51.07 29.85
CA GLN A 311 -7.42 50.45 30.75
C GLN A 311 -8.82 51.09 30.70
N ASN A 312 -8.94 52.33 30.22
CA ASN A 312 -10.21 53.04 30.07
C ASN A 312 -10.84 52.85 28.67
N GLY A 313 -10.24 52.03 27.80
CA GLY A 313 -10.72 51.77 26.44
C GLY A 313 -10.32 52.81 25.39
N THR A 314 -9.59 53.86 25.76
CA THR A 314 -9.04 54.82 24.78
C THR A 314 -7.93 54.17 23.96
N MET A 315 -7.99 54.24 22.63
CA MET A 315 -6.92 53.79 21.73
C MET A 315 -5.67 54.65 21.93
N VAL A 316 -4.54 53.98 22.16
CA VAL A 316 -3.24 54.58 22.47
C VAL A 316 -2.34 54.55 21.25
N LEU A 317 -2.31 53.43 20.52
CA LEU A 317 -1.54 53.28 19.29
C LEU A 317 -2.18 52.23 18.38
N THR A 318 -1.86 52.32 17.10
CA THR A 318 -2.07 51.27 16.12
C THR A 318 -0.79 51.06 15.34
N ASP A 319 -0.50 49.81 14.98
CA ASP A 319 0.70 49.46 14.22
C ASP A 319 0.49 48.14 13.47
N VAL A 320 1.50 47.69 12.73
CA VAL A 320 1.52 46.40 12.03
C VAL A 320 2.76 45.62 12.43
N VAL A 321 2.64 44.29 12.58
CA VAL A 321 3.74 43.38 12.90
C VAL A 321 3.81 42.22 11.93
N GLU A 322 5.02 41.92 11.47
CA GLU A 322 5.37 40.68 10.77
C GLU A 322 6.35 39.92 11.66
N GLY A 323 5.91 38.82 12.27
CA GLY A 323 6.72 38.01 13.19
C GLY A 323 7.00 38.64 14.56
N SER A 324 7.67 39.80 14.63
CA SER A 324 8.00 40.45 15.91
C SER A 324 8.18 41.97 15.81
N LYS A 325 7.62 42.71 16.77
CA LYS A 325 7.77 44.16 16.86
C LYS A 325 7.88 44.66 18.30
N THR A 326 8.73 45.67 18.50
CA THR A 326 8.82 46.38 19.78
C THR A 326 8.00 47.67 19.70
N LEU A 327 7.13 47.89 20.68
CA LEU A 327 6.29 49.08 20.79
C LEU A 327 6.68 49.86 22.05
N SER A 328 6.65 51.19 21.94
CA SER A 328 6.84 52.09 23.08
C SER A 328 5.49 52.68 23.47
N LEU A 329 5.11 52.49 24.73
CA LEU A 329 3.86 52.99 25.29
C LEU A 329 4.09 54.32 26.02
N PRO A 330 3.05 55.18 26.15
CA PRO A 330 3.22 56.51 26.73
C PRO A 330 3.66 56.51 28.20
N LYS A 331 3.28 55.48 28.97
CA LYS A 331 3.61 55.33 30.38
C LYS A 331 3.43 53.88 30.86
N PRO A 332 4.00 53.48 32.00
CA PRO A 332 3.70 52.20 32.63
C PRO A 332 2.21 52.13 33.01
N GLY A 333 1.64 50.92 32.97
CA GLY A 333 0.22 50.71 33.24
C GLY A 333 -0.35 49.46 32.60
N ILE A 334 -1.68 49.29 32.72
CA ILE A 334 -2.42 48.17 32.14
C ILE A 334 -2.95 48.58 30.76
N TYR A 335 -2.71 47.72 29.77
CA TYR A 335 -3.16 47.90 28.40
C TYR A 335 -3.93 46.67 27.92
N ILE A 336 -4.87 46.91 27.02
CA ILE A 336 -5.52 45.88 26.21
C ILE A 336 -4.89 45.94 24.82
N ILE A 337 -4.28 44.84 24.40
CA ILE A 337 -3.55 44.75 23.14
C ILE A 337 -4.29 43.75 22.28
N GLU A 338 -4.73 44.22 21.11
CA GLU A 338 -5.38 43.43 20.09
C GLU A 338 -4.42 43.22 18.93
N VAL A 339 -4.33 41.98 18.45
CA VAL A 339 -3.49 41.61 17.31
C VAL A 339 -4.30 40.74 16.36
N GLY A 340 -4.29 41.07 15.07
CA GLY A 340 -5.07 40.39 14.03
C GLY A 340 -6.39 41.10 13.69
N GLU A 341 -7.21 40.46 12.85
CA GLU A 341 -8.53 40.94 12.46
C GLU A 341 -9.55 39.80 12.32
N GLY A 342 -10.84 40.15 12.37
CA GLY A 342 -11.91 39.19 12.14
C GLY A 342 -11.87 38.00 13.11
N ALA A 343 -11.84 36.79 12.56
CA ALA A 343 -11.83 35.55 13.33
C ALA A 343 -10.48 35.26 14.02
N ASP A 344 -9.39 35.89 13.57
CA ASP A 344 -8.03 35.68 14.08
C ASP A 344 -7.62 36.72 15.14
N LEU A 345 -8.55 37.61 15.53
CA LEU A 345 -8.31 38.67 16.52
C LEU A 345 -8.01 38.09 17.91
N GLN A 346 -6.80 38.33 18.41
CA GLN A 346 -6.43 38.02 19.79
C GLN A 346 -6.39 39.27 20.64
N ARG A 347 -7.15 39.26 21.74
CA ARG A 347 -7.20 40.36 22.72
C ARG A 347 -6.53 39.92 24.02
N LEU A 348 -5.44 40.58 24.38
CA LEU A 348 -4.65 40.28 25.57
C LEU A 348 -4.62 41.48 26.52
N LYS A 349 -4.83 41.23 27.81
CA LYS A 349 -4.58 42.21 28.88
C LYS A 349 -3.12 42.06 29.32
N HIS A 350 -2.36 43.15 29.29
CA HIS A 350 -0.95 43.13 29.64
C HIS A 350 -0.61 44.29 30.59
N MET A 351 0.17 43.99 31.63
CA MET A 351 0.69 44.98 32.57
C MET A 351 2.13 45.33 32.19
N VAL A 352 2.39 46.62 32.01
CA VAL A 352 3.71 47.16 31.70
C VAL A 352 4.26 47.87 32.92
N LEU A 353 5.41 47.40 33.39
CA LEU A 353 6.12 47.91 34.55
C LEU A 353 7.06 49.08 34.19
#